data_AF-A0A9Q0DUY8-F1
#
_entry.id   AF-A0A9Q0DUY8-F1
#
_cell.length_a   1.000
_cell.length_b   1.000
_cell.length_c   1.000
_cell.angle_alpha   90.00
_cell.angle_beta   90.00
_cell.angle_gamma   90.00
#
_symmetry.space_group_name_H-M   'P 1'
#
loop_
_entity.id
_entity.type
_entity.pdbx_description
1 polymer ?
#
loop_
_entity_poly.entity_id
_entity_poly.type
_entity_poly.pdbx_seq_one_letter_code
_entity_poly.pdbx_strand_id
1 'polypeptide(L)'
;MEAVIKISSGATKADIRHKVWDYIEENNLANFPRPVHNRIPNFKGAFTACARVTGLEAFTETAEVKVDPDKPLEGARLEVLQAKKTLLVPTPRLRTGLFNKITPPEGSSKEQLRVCSTSQGVKDFSVPVGLDSQVKVNLVVAGSVAVSEKGYRIGKGEGYADMEYAMMVSMGTVTDSTVVITVVHDCQVVDFPEELMEQHDLTVDYILTPTRVIKTDCPLPKPQGIIWSKLNEYMLEKIPVLKALREQELQAGKEVDLGPEPIVEPGRAPRGGDQGLQGEGSKPRRHGRPRPRRTSQRDAEGEPRQEAVPGGDEEPLQKPRRRPARVRREGVKGDNQANGSEEGRDKARGGDRRGRSWRGTGGERKVREEGGLEGEPQQGLPSNVTTVYLGGIPAGLRVSELKTALREKEALPLRLTWQGAQHRAFLDYGDPQAADQAMEALQGLSLNGQSLHAELAKNQRGGRRAGPSRSRPRSRPVSDSKAPSTEDPGEPQKEEDLQ
;
A
#
# COMPACT_ATOMS: atom_id res chain seq x y z
N MET A 1 -17.70 -10.96 28.40
CA MET A 1 -17.06 -12.28 28.11
C MET A 1 -15.63 -12.18 28.61
N GLU A 2 -15.03 -13.26 29.14
CA GLU A 2 -13.60 -13.21 29.50
C GLU A 2 -12.73 -12.97 28.26
N ALA A 3 -11.64 -12.23 28.44
CA ALA A 3 -10.61 -12.09 27.41
C ALA A 3 -9.91 -13.44 27.17
N VAL A 4 -10.03 -13.97 25.95
CA VAL A 4 -9.49 -15.28 25.59
C VAL A 4 -7.95 -15.28 25.60
N ILE A 5 -7.33 -14.14 25.31
CA ILE A 5 -5.88 -13.93 25.42
C ILE A 5 -5.60 -13.28 26.78
N LYS A 6 -5.14 -14.08 27.75
CA LYS A 6 -4.75 -13.60 29.08
C LYS A 6 -3.36 -12.98 29.04
N ILE A 7 -3.21 -11.71 29.43
CA ILE A 7 -1.92 -11.02 29.52
C ILE A 7 -1.27 -11.33 30.88
N SER A 8 0.07 -11.41 30.91
CA SER A 8 0.84 -11.65 32.14
C SER A 8 1.25 -10.32 32.78
N SER A 9 1.35 -10.29 34.11
CA SER A 9 1.94 -9.14 34.82
C SER A 9 3.35 -8.84 34.29
N GLY A 10 3.69 -7.55 34.15
CA GLY A 10 4.96 -7.09 33.58
C GLY A 10 5.11 -7.23 32.05
N ALA A 11 4.09 -7.67 31.31
CA ALA A 11 4.13 -7.73 29.85
C ALA A 11 4.15 -6.31 29.22
N THR A 12 5.03 -6.09 28.24
CA THR A 12 5.14 -4.79 27.55
C THR A 12 4.11 -4.63 26.41
N LYS A 13 3.96 -3.41 25.87
CA LYS A 13 3.26 -3.14 24.60
C LYS A 13 3.73 -4.08 23.46
N ALA A 14 4.99 -4.57 23.47
CA ALA A 14 5.51 -5.46 22.44
C ALA A 14 5.08 -6.92 22.65
N ASP A 15 5.09 -7.41 23.89
CA ASP A 15 4.67 -8.78 24.22
C ASP A 15 3.18 -8.99 23.95
N ILE A 16 2.36 -7.99 24.25
CA ILE A 16 0.93 -7.97 23.93
C ILE A 16 0.72 -8.04 22.41
N ARG A 17 1.45 -7.23 21.62
CA ARG A 17 1.38 -7.29 20.14
C ARG A 17 1.72 -8.67 19.61
N HIS A 18 2.82 -9.26 20.05
CA HIS A 18 3.22 -10.61 19.64
C HIS A 18 2.15 -11.64 20.00
N LYS A 19 1.70 -11.68 21.25
CA LYS A 19 0.71 -12.64 21.72
C LYS A 19 -0.62 -12.57 20.95
N VAL A 20 -1.05 -11.37 20.56
CA VAL A 20 -2.26 -11.19 19.74
C VAL A 20 -2.03 -11.57 18.26
N TRP A 21 -0.89 -11.23 17.67
CA TRP A 21 -0.54 -11.65 16.31
C TRP A 21 -0.42 -13.17 16.20
N ASP A 22 0.29 -13.81 17.12
CA ASP A 22 0.47 -15.26 17.18
C ASP A 22 -0.89 -15.96 17.31
N TYR A 23 -1.72 -15.56 18.28
CA TYR A 23 -3.06 -16.13 18.47
C TYR A 23 -3.94 -16.02 17.21
N ILE A 24 -3.89 -14.89 16.49
CA ILE A 24 -4.68 -14.67 15.26
C ILE A 24 -4.20 -15.53 14.09
N GLU A 25 -2.89 -15.77 13.97
CA GLU A 25 -2.33 -16.68 12.96
C GLU A 25 -2.64 -18.15 13.29
N GLU A 26 -2.42 -18.57 14.54
CA GLU A 26 -2.61 -19.94 15.05
C GLU A 26 -4.07 -20.40 14.96
N ASN A 27 -5.00 -19.57 15.44
CA ASN A 27 -6.44 -19.84 15.36
C ASN A 27 -7.01 -19.60 13.95
N ASN A 28 -6.15 -19.29 12.96
CA ASN A 28 -6.53 -19.04 11.57
C ASN A 28 -7.62 -17.95 11.44
N LEU A 29 -7.56 -16.92 12.30
CA LEU A 29 -8.51 -15.80 12.31
C LEU A 29 -8.15 -14.72 11.28
N ALA A 30 -6.89 -14.71 10.82
CA ALA A 30 -6.39 -13.77 9.85
C ALA A 30 -7.01 -13.90 8.44
N ASN A 31 -7.33 -12.75 7.85
CA ASN A 31 -7.55 -12.53 6.42
C ASN A 31 -6.27 -11.98 5.76
N PHE A 32 -6.17 -12.04 4.43
CA PHE A 32 -5.03 -11.45 3.71
C PHE A 32 -4.97 -9.91 3.90
N PRO A 33 -3.80 -9.28 4.13
CA PRO A 33 -2.44 -9.85 4.10
C PRO A 33 -2.07 -10.65 5.35
N ARG A 34 -1.38 -11.77 5.14
CA ARG A 34 -0.72 -12.58 6.18
C ARG A 34 0.81 -12.60 5.96
N PRO A 35 1.63 -12.79 7.01
CA PRO A 35 1.23 -12.80 8.41
C PRO A 35 0.77 -11.41 8.90
N VAL A 36 -0.02 -11.37 9.97
CA VAL A 36 -0.46 -10.12 10.61
C VAL A 36 0.61 -9.42 11.45
N HIS A 37 1.73 -10.09 11.75
CA HIS A 37 2.87 -9.50 12.45
C HIS A 37 3.35 -8.19 11.80
N ASN A 38 3.65 -7.20 12.64
CA ASN A 38 4.00 -5.82 12.24
C ASN A 38 2.88 -5.08 11.47
N ARG A 39 1.63 -5.52 11.56
CA ARG A 39 0.44 -4.88 10.95
C ARG A 39 -0.68 -4.71 11.97
N ILE A 40 -1.65 -3.89 11.63
CA ILE A 40 -2.99 -4.01 12.22
C ILE A 40 -3.62 -5.28 11.63
N PRO A 41 -4.08 -6.26 12.45
CA PRO A 41 -4.56 -7.53 11.93
C PRO A 41 -5.77 -7.35 11.00
N ASN A 42 -5.72 -7.91 9.79
CA ASN A 42 -6.95 -8.13 9.02
C ASN A 42 -7.56 -9.46 9.47
N PHE A 43 -8.84 -9.47 9.85
CA PHE A 43 -9.47 -10.60 10.53
C PHE A 43 -10.80 -11.02 9.87
N LYS A 44 -11.18 -12.28 10.08
CA LYS A 44 -12.49 -12.83 9.68
C LYS A 44 -13.61 -12.07 10.41
N GLY A 45 -14.53 -11.48 9.66
CA GLY A 45 -15.58 -10.61 10.20
C GLY A 45 -15.23 -9.12 10.24
N ALA A 46 -14.08 -8.67 9.72
CA ALA A 46 -13.71 -7.25 9.70
C ALA A 46 -14.75 -6.33 9.04
N PHE A 47 -15.37 -6.75 7.92
CA PHE A 47 -16.49 -6.00 7.32
C PHE A 47 -17.74 -5.98 8.22
N THR A 48 -18.06 -7.07 8.91
CA THR A 48 -19.18 -7.14 9.87
C THR A 48 -18.95 -6.21 11.06
N ALA A 49 -17.72 -6.14 11.56
CA ALA A 49 -17.33 -5.21 12.63
C ALA A 49 -17.38 -3.76 12.14
N CYS A 50 -16.88 -3.48 10.93
CA CYS A 50 -16.95 -2.14 10.31
C CYS A 50 -18.39 -1.65 10.13
N ALA A 51 -19.29 -2.50 9.64
CA ALA A 51 -20.69 -2.13 9.37
C ALA A 51 -21.41 -1.55 10.61
N ARG A 52 -20.98 -1.92 11.82
CA ARG A 52 -21.52 -1.38 13.09
C ARG A 52 -21.30 0.12 13.26
N VAL A 53 -20.37 0.74 12.53
CA VAL A 53 -20.17 2.19 12.55
C VAL A 53 -21.45 2.94 12.17
N THR A 54 -22.28 2.36 11.29
CA THR A 54 -23.55 2.95 10.83
C THR A 54 -24.62 3.03 11.92
N GLY A 55 -24.46 2.29 13.03
CA GLY A 55 -25.37 2.32 14.18
C GLY A 55 -24.97 3.31 15.28
N LEU A 56 -23.99 4.20 15.03
CA LEU A 56 -23.53 5.20 15.98
C LEU A 56 -24.05 6.59 15.63
N GLU A 57 -24.48 7.32 16.66
CA GLU A 57 -24.93 8.71 16.58
C GLU A 57 -23.84 9.62 15.96
N ALA A 58 -22.62 9.56 16.49
CA ALA A 58 -21.46 10.30 15.98
C ALA A 58 -21.08 9.99 14.51
N PHE A 59 -21.50 8.83 13.96
CA PHE A 59 -21.38 8.56 12.52
C PHE A 59 -22.56 9.14 11.74
N THR A 60 -23.76 9.05 12.28
CA THR A 60 -24.99 9.59 11.67
C THR A 60 -24.87 11.11 11.48
N GLU A 61 -24.44 11.83 12.52
CA GLU A 61 -24.40 13.30 12.57
C GLU A 61 -23.27 13.93 11.75
N THR A 62 -22.10 13.30 11.66
CA THR A 62 -20.96 13.92 10.95
C THR A 62 -21.07 13.84 9.44
N ALA A 63 -20.73 14.92 8.72
CA ALA A 63 -20.58 14.91 7.27
C ALA A 63 -19.23 14.32 6.81
N GLU A 64 -18.21 14.36 7.67
CA GLU A 64 -16.84 13.96 7.35
C GLU A 64 -16.30 12.94 8.37
N VAL A 65 -15.60 11.91 7.89
CA VAL A 65 -15.03 10.84 8.73
C VAL A 65 -13.60 10.55 8.30
N LYS A 66 -12.67 10.55 9.27
CA LYS A 66 -11.29 10.10 9.05
C LYS A 66 -11.16 8.61 9.36
N VAL A 67 -10.56 7.85 8.46
CA VAL A 67 -10.34 6.40 8.62
C VAL A 67 -8.91 6.04 8.23
N ASP A 68 -8.21 5.32 9.11
CA ASP A 68 -6.85 4.83 8.85
C ASP A 68 -6.76 4.01 7.54
N PRO A 69 -5.60 4.01 6.84
CA PRO A 69 -5.41 3.31 5.57
C PRO A 69 -5.31 1.78 5.70
N ASP A 70 -5.31 1.24 6.92
CA ASP A 70 -5.12 -0.19 7.20
C ASP A 70 -6.20 -1.09 6.58
N LYS A 71 -5.82 -2.34 6.26
CA LYS A 71 -6.67 -3.29 5.53
C LYS A 71 -7.97 -3.71 6.25
N PRO A 72 -8.00 -4.01 7.58
CA PRO A 72 -9.27 -4.32 8.26
C PRO A 72 -10.33 -3.22 8.14
N LEU A 73 -9.90 -1.95 8.01
CA LEU A 73 -10.78 -0.78 7.99
C LEU A 73 -11.34 -0.45 6.59
N GLU A 74 -11.08 -1.30 5.59
CA GLU A 74 -11.67 -1.16 4.25
C GLU A 74 -13.20 -1.20 4.27
N GLY A 75 -13.80 -1.96 5.20
CA GLY A 75 -15.23 -1.90 5.45
C GLY A 75 -15.68 -0.52 5.93
N ALA A 76 -15.00 0.07 6.93
CA ALA A 76 -15.38 1.38 7.47
C ALA A 76 -15.25 2.49 6.41
N ARG A 77 -14.20 2.45 5.58
CA ARG A 77 -14.06 3.35 4.42
C ARG A 77 -15.20 3.16 3.41
N LEU A 78 -15.67 1.93 3.21
CA LEU A 78 -16.82 1.66 2.35
C LEU A 78 -18.15 2.15 2.95
N GLU A 79 -18.39 2.01 4.26
CA GLU A 79 -19.61 2.52 4.90
C GLU A 79 -19.70 4.05 4.81
N VAL A 80 -18.61 4.78 5.08
CA VAL A 80 -18.54 6.24 4.92
C VAL A 80 -18.95 6.67 3.49
N LEU A 81 -18.36 6.00 2.48
CA LEU A 81 -18.63 6.30 1.07
C LEU A 81 -20.04 5.89 0.61
N GLN A 82 -20.62 4.81 1.16
CA GLN A 82 -22.01 4.41 0.91
C GLN A 82 -23.01 5.36 1.57
N ALA A 83 -22.71 5.85 2.78
CA ALA A 83 -23.48 6.90 3.47
C ALA A 83 -23.32 8.31 2.86
N LYS A 84 -22.62 8.43 1.72
CA LYS A 84 -22.34 9.68 0.98
C LYS A 84 -21.59 10.76 1.78
N LYS A 85 -20.91 10.36 2.87
CA LYS A 85 -20.06 11.23 3.70
C LYS A 85 -18.69 11.43 3.07
N THR A 86 -18.02 12.55 3.37
CA THR A 86 -16.61 12.75 2.99
C THR A 86 -15.75 11.73 3.73
N LEU A 87 -14.92 11.00 3.00
CA LEU A 87 -13.88 10.15 3.56
C LEU A 87 -12.53 10.85 3.53
N LEU A 88 -11.87 10.92 4.69
CA LEU A 88 -10.49 11.38 4.84
C LEU A 88 -9.60 10.17 5.16
N VAL A 89 -8.56 9.94 4.36
CA VAL A 89 -7.58 8.87 4.58
C VAL A 89 -6.18 9.45 4.73
N PRO A 90 -5.46 9.20 5.83
CA PRO A 90 -4.10 9.71 6.04
C PRO A 90 -3.13 9.35 4.93
N THR A 91 -2.17 10.23 4.63
CA THR A 91 -1.15 9.93 3.62
C THR A 91 -0.11 8.93 4.16
N PRO A 92 0.34 7.94 3.38
CA PRO A 92 1.22 6.89 3.90
C PRO A 92 2.54 7.43 4.49
N ARG A 93 2.74 7.20 5.79
CA ARG A 93 3.87 7.72 6.59
C ARG A 93 3.93 9.26 6.68
N LEU A 94 2.82 9.97 6.40
CA LEU A 94 2.69 11.43 6.54
C LEU A 94 3.75 12.23 5.74
N ARG A 95 4.13 11.72 4.56
CA ARG A 95 5.23 12.27 3.73
C ARG A 95 4.80 13.36 2.75
N THR A 96 3.52 13.45 2.40
CA THR A 96 3.04 14.27 1.28
C THR A 96 1.62 14.79 1.54
N GLY A 97 1.49 15.86 2.32
CA GLY A 97 0.19 16.36 2.79
C GLY A 97 -0.40 15.50 3.93
N LEU A 98 -1.48 15.98 4.54
CA LEU A 98 -2.07 15.37 5.74
C LEU A 98 -3.04 14.23 5.39
N PHE A 99 -4.04 14.54 4.56
CA PHE A 99 -5.05 13.57 4.11
C PHE A 99 -5.15 13.48 2.60
N ASN A 100 -5.67 12.35 2.15
CA ASN A 100 -6.31 12.14 0.88
C ASN A 100 -7.83 12.23 1.11
N LYS A 101 -8.51 13.22 0.53
CA LYS A 101 -9.96 13.40 0.63
C LYS A 101 -10.67 12.74 -0.53
N ILE A 102 -11.69 11.94 -0.25
CA ILE A 102 -12.62 11.37 -1.23
C ILE A 102 -14.03 11.83 -0.87
N THR A 103 -14.60 12.68 -1.71
CA THR A 103 -16.05 12.92 -1.73
C THR A 103 -16.66 11.92 -2.72
N PRO A 104 -17.59 11.04 -2.30
CA PRO A 104 -18.11 9.98 -3.17
C PRO A 104 -18.92 10.58 -4.33
N PRO A 105 -18.55 10.37 -5.61
CA PRO A 105 -19.20 11.05 -6.72
C PRO A 105 -20.69 10.76 -6.83
N GLU A 106 -21.46 11.73 -7.33
CA GLU A 106 -22.88 11.58 -7.62
C GLU A 106 -23.12 10.41 -8.58
N GLY A 107 -24.26 9.72 -8.43
CA GLY A 107 -24.59 8.53 -9.21
C GLY A 107 -23.71 7.29 -8.97
N SER A 108 -22.60 7.38 -8.21
CA SER A 108 -21.67 6.25 -8.03
C SER A 108 -22.35 4.99 -7.51
N SER A 109 -22.18 3.89 -8.26
CA SER A 109 -22.62 2.54 -7.91
C SER A 109 -21.83 1.96 -6.72
N LYS A 110 -22.39 0.93 -6.07
CA LYS A 110 -21.76 0.27 -4.92
C LYS A 110 -20.36 -0.28 -5.23
N GLU A 111 -20.13 -0.81 -6.44
CA GLU A 111 -18.80 -1.32 -6.83
C GLU A 111 -17.78 -0.19 -7.09
N GLN A 112 -18.20 0.98 -7.59
CA GLN A 112 -17.29 2.15 -7.68
C GLN A 112 -16.87 2.62 -6.28
N LEU A 113 -17.81 2.75 -5.34
CA LEU A 113 -17.52 3.10 -3.96
C LEU A 113 -16.62 2.05 -3.27
N ARG A 114 -16.82 0.78 -3.61
CA ARG A 114 -15.94 -0.33 -3.18
C ARG A 114 -14.52 -0.17 -3.69
N VAL A 115 -14.31 0.17 -4.95
CA VAL A 115 -12.96 0.48 -5.48
C VAL A 115 -12.33 1.63 -4.71
N CYS A 116 -13.06 2.75 -4.51
CA CYS A 116 -12.58 3.92 -3.77
C CYS A 116 -12.18 3.60 -2.31
N SER A 117 -12.83 2.64 -1.66
CA SER A 117 -12.48 2.21 -0.28
C SER A 117 -11.12 1.50 -0.17
N THR A 118 -10.57 0.99 -1.28
CA THR A 118 -9.29 0.27 -1.29
C THR A 118 -8.08 1.21 -1.23
N SER A 119 -6.95 0.75 -0.72
CA SER A 119 -5.68 1.50 -0.70
C SER A 119 -5.12 1.85 -2.10
N GLN A 120 -5.74 1.35 -3.18
CA GLN A 120 -5.44 1.77 -4.55
C GLN A 120 -6.43 2.83 -5.03
N GLY A 121 -7.73 2.63 -4.82
CA GLY A 121 -8.74 3.66 -5.10
C GLY A 121 -8.52 4.97 -4.32
N VAL A 122 -7.98 4.91 -3.11
CA VAL A 122 -7.54 6.10 -2.37
C VAL A 122 -6.47 6.90 -3.12
N LYS A 123 -5.60 6.28 -3.92
CA LYS A 123 -4.61 7.00 -4.75
C LYS A 123 -5.23 7.54 -6.04
N ASP A 124 -6.17 6.79 -6.61
CA ASP A 124 -6.69 7.03 -7.96
C ASP A 124 -7.89 8.00 -7.97
N PHE A 125 -8.60 8.16 -6.85
CA PHE A 125 -9.84 8.94 -6.75
C PHE A 125 -9.87 9.99 -5.62
N SER A 126 -8.74 10.29 -4.97
CA SER A 126 -8.68 11.32 -3.94
C SER A 126 -8.04 12.62 -4.39
N VAL A 127 -8.27 13.68 -3.62
CA VAL A 127 -7.57 14.97 -3.73
C VAL A 127 -6.77 15.18 -2.43
N PRO A 128 -5.47 15.54 -2.50
CA PRO A 128 -4.67 15.79 -1.30
C PRO A 128 -5.15 17.04 -0.55
N VAL A 129 -5.01 16.99 0.78
CA VAL A 129 -5.34 18.07 1.71
C VAL A 129 -4.06 18.54 2.41
N GLY A 130 -3.76 19.83 2.27
CA GLY A 130 -2.64 20.51 2.92
C GLY A 130 -2.92 20.90 4.37
N LEU A 131 -1.94 21.50 5.04
CA LEU A 131 -2.07 21.97 6.42
C LEU A 131 -3.09 23.11 6.56
N ASP A 132 -3.19 23.99 5.56
CA ASP A 132 -3.98 25.23 5.60
C ASP A 132 -5.50 24.99 5.44
N SER A 133 -5.95 23.74 5.52
CA SER A 133 -7.33 23.34 5.24
C SER A 133 -8.15 23.24 6.53
N GLN A 134 -9.21 24.05 6.62
CA GLN A 134 -10.12 24.12 7.78
C GLN A 134 -11.09 22.91 7.86
N VAL A 135 -10.54 21.69 7.71
CA VAL A 135 -11.27 20.43 7.88
C VAL A 135 -11.59 20.24 9.36
N LYS A 136 -12.80 19.77 9.67
CA LYS A 136 -13.22 19.39 11.03
C LYS A 136 -13.62 17.93 11.07
N VAL A 137 -12.90 17.14 11.87
CA VAL A 137 -13.07 15.69 11.98
C VAL A 137 -13.75 15.39 13.32
N ASN A 138 -15.07 15.22 13.29
CA ASN A 138 -15.84 14.81 14.46
C ASN A 138 -15.75 13.30 14.73
N LEU A 139 -15.29 12.51 13.75
CA LEU A 139 -15.17 11.05 13.86
C LEU A 139 -13.86 10.51 13.26
N VAL A 140 -13.09 9.80 14.08
CA VAL A 140 -11.84 9.11 13.76
C VAL A 140 -12.05 7.60 13.88
N VAL A 141 -11.62 6.82 12.89
CA VAL A 141 -11.60 5.35 12.94
C VAL A 141 -10.15 4.86 12.81
N ALA A 142 -9.60 4.37 13.91
CA ALA A 142 -8.18 3.99 14.07
C ALA A 142 -7.94 2.47 14.10
N GLY A 143 -6.80 2.03 13.57
CA GLY A 143 -6.41 0.62 13.52
C GLY A 143 -5.60 0.17 14.74
N SER A 144 -6.03 -0.89 15.45
CA SER A 144 -5.41 -1.37 16.68
C SER A 144 -5.02 -2.86 16.62
N VAL A 145 -3.92 -3.23 17.29
CA VAL A 145 -3.53 -4.63 17.49
C VAL A 145 -4.25 -5.19 18.72
N ALA A 146 -4.26 -4.45 19.83
CA ALA A 146 -4.93 -4.83 21.07
C ALA A 146 -5.65 -3.63 21.69
N VAL A 147 -6.75 -3.87 22.40
CA VAL A 147 -7.52 -2.86 23.14
C VAL A 147 -8.10 -3.41 24.43
N SER A 148 -8.18 -2.57 25.46
CA SER A 148 -8.90 -2.88 26.70
C SER A 148 -10.35 -2.37 26.61
N GLU A 149 -11.30 -3.02 27.31
CA GLU A 149 -12.68 -2.51 27.41
C GLU A 149 -12.74 -1.11 28.04
N LYS A 150 -11.68 -0.72 28.79
CA LYS A 150 -11.46 0.64 29.35
C LYS A 150 -11.00 1.69 28.33
N GLY A 151 -10.90 1.36 27.03
CA GLY A 151 -10.51 2.30 25.96
C GLY A 151 -9.00 2.52 25.76
N TYR A 152 -8.16 1.82 26.53
CA TYR A 152 -6.71 1.76 26.27
C TYR A 152 -6.43 1.07 24.93
N ARG A 153 -5.41 1.53 24.20
CA ARG A 153 -5.16 1.14 22.80
C ARG A 153 -3.69 0.83 22.54
N ILE A 154 -3.42 -0.29 21.87
CA ILE A 154 -2.08 -0.65 21.40
C ILE A 154 -2.10 -0.78 19.88
N GLY A 155 -1.55 0.22 19.19
CA GLY A 155 -1.26 0.16 17.75
C GLY A 155 -0.07 -0.75 17.43
N LYS A 156 0.24 -0.90 16.14
CA LYS A 156 1.34 -1.76 15.60
C LYS A 156 2.76 -1.44 16.11
N GLY A 157 2.97 -0.31 16.80
CA GLY A 157 4.24 0.06 17.41
C GLY A 157 5.12 1.03 16.62
N GLU A 158 4.60 1.63 15.54
CA GLU A 158 5.30 2.69 14.77
C GLU A 158 4.90 4.12 15.17
N GLY A 159 3.97 4.32 16.11
CA GLY A 159 3.49 5.64 16.57
C GLY A 159 2.69 6.49 15.57
N TYR A 160 2.62 6.09 14.28
CA TYR A 160 2.05 6.93 13.21
C TYR A 160 0.61 7.44 13.45
N ALA A 161 -0.32 6.60 13.91
CA ALA A 161 -1.72 7.01 14.10
C ALA A 161 -1.90 7.94 15.30
N ASP A 162 -1.02 7.80 16.28
CA ASP A 162 -0.99 8.54 17.53
C ASP A 162 -0.37 9.93 17.30
N MET A 163 0.74 9.97 16.56
CA MET A 163 1.35 11.18 15.99
C MET A 163 0.37 11.97 15.11
N GLU A 164 -0.35 11.29 14.24
CA GLU A 164 -1.32 11.92 13.34
C GLU A 164 -2.47 12.57 14.11
N TYR A 165 -2.93 11.95 15.21
CA TYR A 165 -3.92 12.56 16.09
C TYR A 165 -3.37 13.81 16.79
N ALA A 166 -2.15 13.73 17.33
CA ALA A 166 -1.45 14.88 17.90
C ALA A 166 -1.32 16.05 16.90
N MET A 167 -0.99 15.77 15.64
CA MET A 167 -0.95 16.77 14.56
C MET A 167 -2.34 17.36 14.27
N MET A 168 -3.40 16.53 14.21
CA MET A 168 -4.77 17.02 14.04
C MET A 168 -5.21 17.97 15.18
N VAL A 169 -4.75 17.75 16.41
CA VAL A 169 -5.03 18.65 17.55
C VAL A 169 -4.27 19.96 17.41
N SER A 170 -2.96 19.92 17.11
CA SER A 170 -2.17 21.13 16.85
C SER A 170 -2.73 22.01 15.72
N MET A 171 -3.46 21.40 14.77
CA MET A 171 -4.16 22.08 13.68
C MET A 171 -5.61 22.51 13.98
N GLY A 172 -6.18 22.14 15.12
CA GLY A 172 -7.61 22.35 15.41
C GLY A 172 -8.57 21.54 14.52
N THR A 173 -8.07 20.50 13.84
CA THR A 173 -8.85 19.58 12.99
C THR A 173 -9.70 18.62 13.83
N VAL A 174 -9.23 18.25 15.02
CA VAL A 174 -9.97 17.48 16.03
C VAL A 174 -10.01 18.23 17.36
N THR A 175 -10.90 17.80 18.25
CA THR A 175 -11.10 18.36 19.60
C THR A 175 -11.36 17.22 20.59
N ASP A 176 -11.48 17.49 21.89
CA ASP A 176 -11.81 16.43 22.86
C ASP A 176 -13.17 15.76 22.58
N SER A 177 -14.11 16.50 21.97
CA SER A 177 -15.41 15.98 21.51
C SER A 177 -15.34 15.15 20.23
N THR A 178 -14.18 15.06 19.56
CA THR A 178 -13.98 14.13 18.44
C THR A 178 -14.06 12.69 18.95
N VAL A 179 -14.98 11.91 18.38
CA VAL A 179 -15.16 10.50 18.75
C VAL A 179 -14.13 9.64 18.01
N VAL A 180 -13.47 8.76 18.76
CA VAL A 180 -12.44 7.84 18.30
C VAL A 180 -12.94 6.41 18.42
N ILE A 181 -13.10 5.75 17.28
CA ILE A 181 -13.53 4.37 17.13
C ILE A 181 -12.32 3.52 16.77
N THR A 182 -12.30 2.25 17.21
CA THR A 182 -11.45 1.22 16.60
C THR A 182 -12.23 -0.04 16.26
N VAL A 183 -11.78 -0.76 15.24
CA VAL A 183 -12.44 -1.96 14.71
C VAL A 183 -11.48 -3.15 14.79
N VAL A 184 -11.86 -4.17 15.56
CA VAL A 184 -10.99 -5.29 15.94
C VAL A 184 -11.76 -6.62 16.03
N HIS A 185 -11.07 -7.75 15.98
CA HIS A 185 -11.67 -9.05 16.30
C HIS A 185 -11.94 -9.17 17.81
N ASP A 186 -12.93 -9.97 18.22
CA ASP A 186 -13.28 -10.15 19.65
C ASP A 186 -12.10 -10.60 20.52
N CYS A 187 -11.15 -11.37 19.98
CA CYS A 187 -9.94 -11.81 20.69
C CYS A 187 -8.85 -10.73 20.84
N GLN A 188 -8.99 -9.58 20.17
CA GLN A 188 -8.10 -8.42 20.32
C GLN A 188 -8.58 -7.49 21.46
N VAL A 189 -9.78 -7.74 21.99
CA VAL A 189 -10.25 -7.14 23.25
C VAL A 189 -9.62 -7.94 24.39
N VAL A 190 -8.65 -7.34 25.07
CA VAL A 190 -7.77 -7.98 26.05
C VAL A 190 -7.56 -7.06 27.24
N ASP A 191 -7.54 -7.63 28.44
CA ASP A 191 -7.22 -6.87 29.65
C ASP A 191 -5.69 -6.69 29.76
N PHE A 192 -5.27 -5.43 29.92
CA PHE A 192 -3.92 -5.00 30.21
C PHE A 192 -3.97 -3.69 31.00
N PRO A 193 -2.96 -3.42 31.85
CA PRO A 193 -3.10 -2.40 32.89
C PRO A 193 -2.69 -1.01 32.39
N GLU A 194 -3.05 0.02 33.16
CA GLU A 194 -3.00 1.43 32.72
C GLU A 194 -1.57 1.97 32.60
N GLU A 195 -0.62 1.42 33.36
CA GLU A 195 0.77 1.89 33.42
C GLU A 195 1.56 1.57 32.13
N LEU A 196 0.96 0.84 31.20
CA LEU A 196 1.45 0.70 29.83
C LEU A 196 1.08 1.88 28.94
N MET A 197 0.17 2.77 29.34
CA MET A 197 -0.28 3.91 28.55
C MET A 197 0.55 5.16 28.84
N GLU A 198 0.83 5.94 27.81
CA GLU A 198 1.54 7.21 27.88
C GLU A 198 0.65 8.34 27.36
N GLN A 199 0.94 9.58 27.75
CA GLN A 199 0.25 10.82 27.32
C GLN A 199 0.12 11.02 25.79
N HIS A 200 0.82 10.23 24.98
CA HIS A 200 0.83 10.31 23.53
C HIS A 200 0.10 9.16 22.82
N ASP A 201 -0.30 8.09 23.53
CA ASP A 201 -1.07 6.99 22.92
C ASP A 201 -2.52 7.43 22.69
N LEU A 202 -3.08 7.16 21.50
CA LEU A 202 -4.46 7.51 21.21
C LEU A 202 -5.44 6.54 21.91
N THR A 203 -6.23 7.04 22.88
CA THR A 203 -7.35 6.31 23.50
C THR A 203 -8.56 6.21 22.56
N VAL A 204 -9.52 5.31 22.85
CA VAL A 204 -10.72 5.09 22.03
C VAL A 204 -12.01 5.15 22.86
N ASP A 205 -13.05 5.81 22.34
CA ASP A 205 -14.38 5.91 22.96
C ASP A 205 -15.27 4.68 22.63
N TYR A 206 -15.04 4.05 21.47
CA TYR A 206 -15.80 2.88 21.01
C TYR A 206 -14.91 1.78 20.40
N ILE A 207 -15.26 0.53 20.71
CA ILE A 207 -14.66 -0.67 20.12
C ILE A 207 -15.74 -1.43 19.36
N LEU A 208 -15.53 -1.64 18.06
CA LEU A 208 -16.42 -2.41 17.18
C LEU A 208 -15.82 -3.77 16.90
N THR A 209 -16.58 -4.83 17.22
CA THR A 209 -16.21 -6.23 17.00
C THR A 209 -17.25 -6.93 16.11
N PRO A 210 -16.94 -8.10 15.53
CA PRO A 210 -17.95 -8.93 14.87
C PRO A 210 -19.19 -9.19 15.74
N THR A 211 -19.06 -9.43 17.05
CA THR A 211 -20.21 -9.76 17.92
C THR A 211 -20.90 -8.56 18.56
N ARG A 212 -20.17 -7.51 18.94
CA ARG A 212 -20.67 -6.41 19.79
C ARG A 212 -20.07 -5.04 19.49
N VAL A 213 -20.76 -4.01 19.98
CA VAL A 213 -20.24 -2.64 20.19
C VAL A 213 -19.92 -2.50 21.68
N ILE A 214 -18.81 -1.86 22.02
CA ILE A 214 -18.43 -1.51 23.39
C ILE A 214 -18.19 0.00 23.42
N LYS A 215 -18.89 0.71 24.32
CA LYS A 215 -18.54 2.09 24.72
C LYS A 215 -17.60 1.97 25.92
N THR A 216 -16.49 2.71 25.91
CA THR A 216 -15.35 2.44 26.81
C THR A 216 -15.31 3.34 28.04
N ASP A 217 -15.87 4.54 27.93
CA ASP A 217 -15.84 5.60 28.95
C ASP A 217 -14.43 5.78 29.56
N CYS A 218 -13.45 5.89 28.66
CA CYS A 218 -12.02 5.89 28.98
C CYS A 218 -11.64 7.03 29.95
N PRO A 219 -10.98 6.74 31.09
CA PRO A 219 -10.59 7.76 32.07
C PRO A 219 -9.37 8.58 31.64
N LEU A 220 -8.61 8.11 30.63
CA LEU A 220 -7.42 8.79 30.14
C LEU A 220 -7.77 9.77 28.99
N PRO A 221 -7.24 11.00 29.01
CA PRO A 221 -7.48 11.97 27.95
C PRO A 221 -6.87 11.51 26.62
N LYS A 222 -7.45 11.98 25.51
CA LYS A 222 -6.86 11.84 24.17
C LYS A 222 -5.62 12.74 24.08
N PRO A 223 -4.61 12.42 23.25
CA PRO A 223 -3.39 13.24 23.12
C PRO A 223 -3.71 14.70 22.80
N GLN A 224 -3.13 15.64 23.55
CA GLN A 224 -3.51 17.06 23.57
C GLN A 224 -2.70 17.95 22.59
N GLY A 225 -1.99 17.34 21.64
CA GLY A 225 -1.10 18.03 20.70
C GLY A 225 0.24 17.31 20.55
N ILE A 226 1.17 17.90 19.82
CA ILE A 226 2.50 17.33 19.58
C ILE A 226 3.39 17.51 20.82
N ILE A 227 3.88 16.41 21.38
CA ILE A 227 4.86 16.42 22.48
C ILE A 227 6.27 16.49 21.87
N TRP A 228 6.74 17.70 21.57
CA TRP A 228 8.04 17.94 20.90
C TRP A 228 9.23 17.29 21.61
N SER A 229 9.22 17.22 22.94
CA SER A 229 10.25 16.57 23.76
C SER A 229 10.29 15.03 23.66
N LYS A 230 9.33 14.40 22.96
CA LYS A 230 9.39 12.98 22.53
C LYS A 230 9.91 12.81 21.09
N LEU A 231 10.20 13.90 20.38
CA LEU A 231 10.68 13.93 18.99
C LEU A 231 12.17 14.25 18.91
N ASN A 232 12.75 14.04 17.74
CA ASN A 232 14.16 14.29 17.42
C ASN A 232 14.30 14.62 15.92
N GLU A 233 15.45 15.09 15.47
CA GLU A 233 15.62 15.59 14.11
C GLU A 233 15.40 14.49 13.06
N TYR A 234 15.81 13.24 13.36
CA TYR A 234 15.50 12.07 12.53
C TYR A 234 13.99 11.86 12.33
N MET A 235 13.15 12.11 13.34
CA MET A 235 11.68 12.05 13.17
C MET A 235 11.16 13.19 12.28
N LEU A 236 11.70 14.41 12.43
CA LEU A 236 11.33 15.58 11.64
C LEU A 236 11.76 15.44 10.16
N GLU A 237 12.90 14.81 9.86
CA GLU A 237 13.29 14.43 8.50
C GLU A 237 12.36 13.37 7.91
N LYS A 238 12.01 12.36 8.72
CA LYS A 238 11.19 11.22 8.29
C LYS A 238 9.72 11.59 8.02
N ILE A 239 9.23 12.63 8.69
CA ILE A 239 7.86 13.17 8.63
C ILE A 239 7.96 14.70 8.41
N PRO A 240 8.23 15.17 7.16
CA PRO A 240 8.58 16.58 6.90
C PRO A 240 7.50 17.60 7.31
N VAL A 241 6.24 17.17 7.37
CA VAL A 241 5.10 17.98 7.82
C VAL A 241 5.25 18.44 9.29
N LEU A 242 6.01 17.72 10.13
CA LEU A 242 6.35 18.16 11.48
C LEU A 242 7.22 19.43 11.48
N LYS A 243 8.06 19.67 10.46
CA LYS A 243 8.89 20.89 10.42
C LYS A 243 8.04 22.15 10.27
N ALA A 244 7.01 22.10 9.42
CA ALA A 244 6.05 23.19 9.25
C ALA A 244 5.17 23.40 10.51
N LEU A 245 4.69 22.32 11.13
CA LEU A 245 3.92 22.41 12.37
C LEU A 245 4.77 22.96 13.53
N ARG A 246 6.05 22.60 13.62
CA ARG A 246 6.99 23.14 14.62
C ARG A 246 7.21 24.64 14.44
N GLU A 247 7.35 25.09 13.20
CA GLU A 247 7.49 26.52 12.88
C GLU A 247 6.20 27.30 13.22
N GLN A 248 5.02 26.76 12.89
CA GLN A 248 3.73 27.37 13.24
C GLN A 248 3.52 27.46 14.76
N GLU A 249 3.86 26.40 15.51
CA GLU A 249 3.72 26.41 16.97
C GLU A 249 4.76 27.32 17.67
N LEU A 250 5.98 27.43 17.12
CA LEU A 250 6.97 28.41 17.57
C LEU A 250 6.51 29.86 17.30
N GLN A 251 5.94 30.14 16.13
CA GLN A 251 5.36 31.45 15.80
C GLN A 251 4.15 31.78 16.69
N ALA A 252 3.41 30.76 17.16
CA ALA A 252 2.34 30.89 18.14
C ALA A 252 2.84 30.96 19.61
N GLY A 253 4.17 31.01 19.84
CA GLY A 253 4.77 31.16 21.17
C GLY A 253 4.73 29.90 22.05
N LYS A 254 4.53 28.71 21.47
CA LYS A 254 4.60 27.44 22.21
C LYS A 254 6.05 26.98 22.41
N GLU A 255 6.27 26.20 23.48
CA GLU A 255 7.50 25.42 23.66
C GLU A 255 7.56 24.29 22.61
N VAL A 256 8.65 24.23 21.85
CA VAL A 256 8.81 23.28 20.72
C VAL A 256 10.15 22.54 20.77
N ASP A 257 10.78 22.46 21.95
CA ASP A 257 12.09 21.85 22.09
C ASP A 257 12.07 20.33 21.87
N LEU A 258 13.07 19.84 21.14
CA LEU A 258 13.18 18.44 20.78
C LEU A 258 13.80 17.62 21.91
N GLY A 259 13.41 16.37 22.00
CA GLY A 259 14.04 15.39 22.88
C GLY A 259 15.46 15.01 22.40
N PRO A 260 16.20 14.26 23.23
CA PRO A 260 17.52 13.79 22.86
C PRO A 260 17.48 12.85 21.65
N GLU A 261 18.50 12.93 20.79
CA GLU A 261 18.69 11.97 19.71
C GLU A 261 18.79 10.54 20.27
N PRO A 262 18.15 9.55 19.62
CA PRO A 262 18.08 8.20 20.14
C PRO A 262 19.44 7.53 20.04
N ILE A 263 19.93 6.96 21.15
CA ILE A 263 21.24 6.29 21.20
C ILE A 263 21.23 5.10 20.22
N VAL A 264 21.92 5.27 19.08
CA VAL A 264 22.09 4.21 18.08
C VAL A 264 23.23 3.30 18.51
N GLU A 265 22.90 2.15 19.10
CA GLU A 265 23.88 1.10 19.38
C GLU A 265 24.62 0.69 18.09
N PRO A 266 25.94 0.85 17.97
CA PRO A 266 26.66 0.50 16.75
C PRO A 266 26.52 -1.00 16.44
N GLY A 267 26.03 -1.31 15.24
CA GLY A 267 25.68 -2.67 14.81
C GLY A 267 24.17 -2.99 14.89
N ARG A 268 23.35 -2.16 15.53
CA ARG A 268 21.89 -2.15 15.37
C ARG A 268 21.48 -0.96 14.53
N ALA A 269 20.90 -1.22 13.35
CA ALA A 269 20.14 -0.19 12.65
C ALA A 269 19.04 0.35 13.59
N PRO A 270 18.75 1.67 13.60
CA PRO A 270 17.70 2.25 14.43
C PRO A 270 16.38 1.50 14.24
N ARG A 271 15.60 1.28 15.31
CA ARG A 271 14.28 0.62 15.23
C ARG A 271 13.19 1.48 14.57
N GLY A 272 13.55 2.40 13.69
CA GLY A 272 12.65 3.01 12.73
C GLY A 272 12.30 2.00 11.63
N GLY A 273 11.00 1.72 11.44
CA GLY A 273 10.53 0.61 10.62
C GLY A 273 10.99 0.58 9.16
N ASP A 274 12.06 -0.18 8.88
CA ASP A 274 12.25 -0.86 7.59
C ASP A 274 12.74 -2.31 7.74
N GLN A 275 11.83 -3.18 8.16
CA GLN A 275 11.78 -4.54 7.62
C GLN A 275 10.55 -4.66 6.73
N GLY A 276 10.60 -3.98 5.58
CA GLY A 276 9.66 -4.18 4.48
C GLY A 276 9.76 -5.59 3.91
N LEU A 277 9.14 -6.56 4.59
CA LEU A 277 9.00 -7.94 4.10
C LEU A 277 8.21 -7.96 2.79
N GLN A 278 8.97 -7.95 1.70
CA GLN A 278 8.67 -8.77 0.54
C GLN A 278 8.38 -10.18 1.05
N GLY A 279 7.27 -10.78 0.63
CA GLY A 279 6.81 -12.05 1.20
C GLY A 279 7.68 -13.23 0.79
N GLU A 280 8.71 -13.52 1.59
CA GLU A 280 9.44 -14.78 1.53
C GLU A 280 8.82 -15.82 2.47
N GLY A 281 8.69 -17.04 1.97
CA GLY A 281 7.99 -18.12 2.67
C GLY A 281 8.80 -18.75 3.80
N SER A 282 8.08 -19.37 4.73
CA SER A 282 8.62 -20.17 5.84
C SER A 282 9.73 -21.12 5.39
N LYS A 283 10.91 -21.02 6.03
CA LYS A 283 11.96 -22.05 5.91
C LYS A 283 11.38 -23.41 6.31
N PRO A 284 11.39 -24.44 5.45
CA PRO A 284 10.89 -25.75 5.83
C PRO A 284 11.80 -26.36 6.91
N ARG A 285 11.19 -26.82 8.02
CA ARG A 285 11.90 -27.66 8.99
C ARG A 285 12.39 -28.94 8.29
N ARG A 286 13.63 -29.36 8.56
CA ARG A 286 14.23 -30.58 7.99
C ARG A 286 13.32 -31.78 8.22
N HIS A 287 12.79 -32.40 7.15
CA HIS A 287 12.11 -33.68 7.26
C HIS A 287 13.12 -34.78 7.60
N GLY A 288 12.82 -35.56 8.63
CA GLY A 288 13.55 -36.79 8.95
C GLY A 288 13.34 -37.85 7.86
N ARG A 289 14.29 -38.79 7.77
CA ARG A 289 14.29 -39.89 6.78
C ARG A 289 12.97 -40.69 6.83
N PRO A 290 12.38 -41.09 5.68
CA PRO A 290 11.26 -42.01 5.67
C PRO A 290 11.70 -43.40 6.17
N ARG A 291 10.97 -43.96 7.14
CA ARG A 291 11.03 -45.41 7.46
C ARG A 291 10.09 -46.17 6.51
N PRO A 292 10.44 -47.40 6.08
CA PRO A 292 9.68 -48.11 5.06
C PRO A 292 8.31 -48.58 5.55
N ARG A 293 7.34 -48.67 4.63
CA ARG A 293 6.08 -49.38 4.86
C ARG A 293 6.36 -50.88 5.02
N ARG A 294 5.87 -51.48 6.10
CA ARG A 294 5.93 -52.93 6.32
C ARG A 294 4.77 -53.58 5.56
N THR A 295 5.06 -54.27 4.46
CA THR A 295 4.12 -55.17 3.79
C THR A 295 4.07 -56.50 4.55
N SER A 296 2.95 -56.79 5.21
CA SER A 296 2.67 -58.15 5.70
C SER A 296 2.01 -58.95 4.58
N GLN A 297 2.79 -59.85 3.96
CA GLN A 297 2.21 -60.97 3.22
C GLN A 297 1.50 -61.91 4.19
N ARG A 298 0.60 -62.75 3.64
CA ARG A 298 -0.01 -63.86 4.36
C ARG A 298 0.91 -65.07 4.26
N ASP A 299 0.98 -65.84 5.33
CA ASP A 299 1.05 -67.28 5.30
C ASP A 299 -0.11 -67.82 6.16
N ALA A 300 -0.49 -69.09 6.00
CA ALA A 300 -1.74 -69.63 6.56
C ALA A 300 -1.54 -71.05 7.11
N GLU A 301 -2.22 -71.38 8.21
CA GLU A 301 -2.51 -72.74 8.70
C GLU A 301 -3.46 -72.66 9.92
N GLY A 302 -4.15 -73.76 10.26
CA GLY A 302 -4.76 -73.98 11.59
C GLY A 302 -6.24 -73.60 11.79
N GLU A 303 -7.13 -74.56 11.52
CA GLU A 303 -8.55 -74.62 11.95
C GLU A 303 -8.69 -75.33 13.33
N PRO A 304 -9.89 -75.55 13.94
CA PRO A 304 -11.24 -74.98 13.75
C PRO A 304 -12.04 -74.72 15.08
N ARG A 305 -13.37 -74.44 14.98
CA ARG A 305 -14.45 -74.55 16.00
C ARG A 305 -14.47 -73.48 17.11
N GLN A 306 -15.59 -73.09 17.75
CA GLN A 306 -17.07 -73.20 17.62
C GLN A 306 -17.62 -72.12 18.62
N GLU A 307 -18.78 -71.45 18.57
CA GLU A 307 -20.01 -71.37 17.73
C GLU A 307 -20.65 -69.96 18.05
N ALA A 308 -21.85 -69.45 17.71
CA ALA A 308 -23.10 -69.93 17.07
C ALA A 308 -23.89 -68.77 16.36
N VAL A 309 -25.23 -68.87 16.28
CA VAL A 309 -26.22 -68.20 15.37
C VAL A 309 -27.60 -68.19 16.12
N PRO A 310 -28.68 -67.41 15.78
CA PRO A 310 -29.02 -66.65 14.55
C PRO A 310 -29.54 -65.19 14.70
N GLY A 311 -29.79 -64.52 13.56
CA GLY A 311 -31.01 -63.69 13.38
C GLY A 311 -30.90 -62.42 12.50
N GLY A 312 -31.36 -62.47 11.24
CA GLY A 312 -31.61 -61.28 10.40
C GLY A 312 -31.18 -61.42 8.93
N ASP A 313 -32.14 -61.32 8.00
CA ASP A 313 -31.97 -61.66 6.57
C ASP A 313 -31.54 -60.49 5.64
N GLU A 314 -31.41 -60.82 4.35
CA GLU A 314 -30.48 -60.21 3.37
C GLU A 314 -30.90 -58.87 2.71
N GLU A 315 -29.91 -57.95 2.57
CA GLU A 315 -29.31 -57.41 1.31
C GLU A 315 -30.18 -57.32 0.01
N PRO A 316 -30.01 -56.27 -0.83
CA PRO A 316 -28.76 -56.14 -1.59
C PRO A 316 -28.18 -54.74 -1.91
N LEU A 317 -26.86 -54.63 -1.72
CA LEU A 317 -25.84 -53.98 -2.58
C LEU A 317 -26.14 -52.61 -3.23
N GLN A 318 -25.42 -51.56 -2.77
CA GLN A 318 -24.97 -50.47 -3.66
C GLN A 318 -23.47 -50.18 -3.54
N LYS A 319 -22.80 -50.03 -4.70
CA LYS A 319 -21.34 -49.84 -4.81
C LYS A 319 -20.94 -48.36 -4.64
N PRO A 320 -19.76 -48.06 -4.07
CA PRO A 320 -19.32 -46.69 -3.81
C PRO A 320 -19.06 -45.89 -5.10
N ARG A 321 -19.58 -44.65 -5.16
CA ARG A 321 -19.48 -43.75 -6.33
C ARG A 321 -18.04 -43.28 -6.58
N ARG A 322 -17.48 -43.61 -7.75
CA ARG A 322 -16.28 -42.95 -8.30
C ARG A 322 -16.63 -41.57 -8.88
N ARG A 323 -15.71 -40.61 -8.77
CA ARG A 323 -15.82 -39.30 -9.44
C ARG A 323 -15.47 -39.44 -10.94
N PRO A 324 -16.29 -38.94 -11.89
CA PRO A 324 -15.93 -38.88 -13.30
C PRO A 324 -14.99 -37.70 -13.62
N ALA A 325 -14.32 -37.76 -14.76
CA ALA A 325 -13.35 -36.76 -15.20
C ALA A 325 -13.99 -35.56 -15.94
N ARG A 326 -13.26 -34.43 -15.97
CA ARG A 326 -13.67 -33.18 -16.61
C ARG A 326 -13.41 -33.21 -18.12
N VAL A 327 -14.45 -33.45 -18.92
CA VAL A 327 -14.36 -33.46 -20.39
C VAL A 327 -14.76 -32.10 -20.98
N ARG A 328 -14.04 -31.69 -22.03
CA ARG A 328 -14.19 -30.43 -22.78
C ARG A 328 -15.29 -30.58 -23.84
N ARG A 329 -16.14 -29.57 -24.03
CA ARG A 329 -17.02 -29.44 -25.20
C ARG A 329 -16.98 -28.02 -25.75
N GLU A 330 -16.95 -27.93 -27.07
CA GLU A 330 -17.11 -26.74 -27.88
C GLU A 330 -18.42 -26.89 -28.69
N GLY A 331 -18.94 -25.79 -29.23
CA GLY A 331 -19.85 -25.80 -30.39
C GLY A 331 -21.25 -26.40 -30.23
N VAL A 332 -22.26 -25.53 -30.20
CA VAL A 332 -23.28 -25.34 -31.26
C VAL A 332 -24.28 -24.29 -30.75
N LYS A 333 -24.71 -23.38 -31.60
CA LYS A 333 -25.72 -22.36 -31.30
C LYS A 333 -26.82 -22.46 -32.37
N GLY A 334 -28.04 -22.77 -31.95
CA GLY A 334 -29.17 -22.96 -32.87
C GLY A 334 -29.82 -21.66 -33.31
N ASP A 335 -30.57 -21.74 -34.41
CA ASP A 335 -31.30 -20.65 -35.04
C ASP A 335 -32.57 -20.24 -34.29
N ASN A 336 -33.07 -19.02 -34.57
CA ASN A 336 -34.50 -18.82 -34.76
C ASN A 336 -34.80 -17.56 -35.60
N GLN A 337 -35.79 -17.66 -36.48
CA GLN A 337 -36.46 -16.55 -37.19
C GLN A 337 -37.85 -16.34 -36.54
N ALA A 338 -38.76 -15.40 -36.85
CA ALA A 338 -38.84 -14.22 -37.74
C ALA A 338 -39.74 -13.17 -37.03
N ASN A 339 -39.72 -11.86 -37.26
CA ASN A 339 -40.41 -11.05 -38.31
C ASN A 339 -40.28 -9.56 -37.85
N GLY A 340 -40.50 -8.50 -38.64
CA GLY A 340 -40.77 -8.36 -40.09
C GLY A 340 -41.71 -7.18 -40.41
N SER A 341 -41.19 -6.06 -40.97
CA SER A 341 -41.96 -4.95 -41.59
C SER A 341 -41.07 -3.98 -42.39
N GLU A 342 -41.55 -3.45 -43.53
CA GLU A 342 -40.84 -2.64 -44.58
C GLU A 342 -41.10 -1.11 -44.46
N GLU A 343 -40.63 -0.14 -45.29
CA GLU A 343 -39.70 -0.03 -46.47
C GLU A 343 -38.34 0.62 -46.00
N GLY A 344 -37.31 0.91 -46.81
CA GLY A 344 -37.07 0.71 -48.25
C GLY A 344 -36.36 1.90 -48.95
N ARG A 345 -36.22 1.83 -50.30
CA ARG A 345 -35.49 2.75 -51.26
C ARG A 345 -34.07 3.25 -50.92
N ASP A 346 -33.11 3.38 -51.86
CA ASP A 346 -32.90 2.71 -53.15
C ASP A 346 -31.40 2.76 -53.61
N LYS A 347 -30.95 1.73 -54.33
CA LYS A 347 -29.80 1.58 -55.26
C LYS A 347 -28.42 2.29 -55.07
N ALA A 348 -27.44 1.45 -54.70
CA ALA A 348 -26.38 0.88 -55.60
C ALA A 348 -24.95 1.49 -55.74
N ARG A 349 -24.04 0.59 -56.18
CA ARG A 349 -22.58 0.69 -56.44
C ARG A 349 -21.68 0.77 -55.18
N GLY A 350 -20.64 -0.06 -54.98
CA GLY A 350 -20.19 -1.26 -55.70
C GLY A 350 -18.67 -1.26 -55.99
N GLY A 351 -17.92 -2.21 -55.42
CA GLY A 351 -16.48 -2.39 -55.66
C GLY A 351 -15.78 -3.18 -54.53
N ASP A 352 -15.04 -4.23 -54.88
CA ASP A 352 -14.33 -5.16 -53.97
C ASP A 352 -12.94 -5.51 -54.56
N ARG A 353 -12.10 -6.17 -53.76
CA ARG A 353 -10.94 -7.03 -54.11
C ARG A 353 -9.51 -6.49 -53.97
N ARG A 354 -8.86 -6.98 -52.90
CA ARG A 354 -7.70 -7.91 -52.92
C ARG A 354 -6.62 -7.76 -54.02
N GLY A 355 -5.35 -7.75 -53.59
CA GLY A 355 -4.54 -8.96 -53.78
C GLY A 355 -3.15 -8.89 -54.48
N ARG A 356 -2.09 -8.94 -53.64
CA ARG A 356 -0.80 -9.67 -53.81
C ARG A 356 0.15 -9.41 -55.01
N SER A 357 1.42 -9.27 -54.61
CA SER A 357 2.68 -9.75 -55.23
C SER A 357 3.34 -8.94 -56.35
N TRP A 358 4.68 -8.84 -56.30
CA TRP A 358 5.60 -9.32 -57.35
C TRP A 358 7.07 -9.39 -56.84
N ARG A 359 7.97 -9.92 -57.69
CA ARG A 359 9.43 -10.09 -57.52
C ARG A 359 10.17 -8.76 -57.78
N GLY A 360 11.47 -8.58 -57.50
CA GLY A 360 12.45 -9.46 -56.85
C GLY A 360 13.80 -9.58 -57.60
N THR A 361 14.74 -8.68 -57.30
CA THR A 361 16.19 -8.64 -57.65
C THR A 361 16.88 -7.70 -56.64
N GLY A 362 18.20 -7.67 -56.41
CA GLY A 362 19.33 -8.44 -56.95
C GLY A 362 20.59 -7.57 -57.00
N GLY A 363 21.60 -7.83 -56.16
CA GLY A 363 22.83 -7.03 -56.09
C GLY A 363 23.83 -7.57 -55.06
N GLU A 364 25.08 -7.74 -55.46
CA GLU A 364 26.08 -8.55 -54.75
C GLU A 364 26.97 -7.75 -53.79
N ARG A 365 27.53 -8.43 -52.78
CA ARG A 365 28.62 -7.90 -51.94
C ARG A 365 29.96 -8.39 -52.48
N LYS A 366 30.92 -7.47 -52.63
CA LYS A 366 32.29 -7.78 -53.05
C LYS A 366 33.25 -7.71 -51.87
N VAL A 367 34.09 -8.72 -51.70
CA VAL A 367 35.11 -8.79 -50.64
C VAL A 367 36.42 -8.17 -51.13
N ARG A 368 37.16 -7.50 -50.22
CA ARG A 368 38.61 -7.35 -50.28
C ARG A 368 39.17 -7.11 -48.87
N GLU A 369 40.43 -7.47 -48.67
CA GLU A 369 41.07 -7.62 -47.37
C GLU A 369 42.14 -6.55 -47.09
N GLU A 370 42.42 -6.40 -45.79
CA GLU A 370 43.66 -5.95 -45.12
C GLU A 370 44.34 -4.60 -45.43
N GLY A 371 44.94 -4.06 -44.36
CA GLY A 371 45.66 -2.78 -44.27
C GLY A 371 45.56 -2.26 -42.83
N GLY A 372 46.60 -2.44 -42.02
CA GLY A 372 46.61 -2.11 -40.59
C GLY A 372 47.55 -0.96 -40.19
N LEU A 373 47.68 -0.74 -38.87
CA LEU A 373 48.37 0.40 -38.19
C LEU A 373 47.57 1.72 -38.36
N GLU A 374 47.20 2.48 -37.34
CA GLU A 374 47.89 2.87 -36.09
C GLU A 374 46.92 2.90 -34.87
N GLY A 375 47.36 3.36 -33.69
CA GLY A 375 46.66 3.12 -32.41
C GLY A 375 46.22 4.35 -31.61
N GLU A 376 45.28 4.11 -30.69
CA GLU A 376 44.80 5.00 -29.60
C GLU A 376 44.03 6.28 -30.02
N PRO A 377 43.22 6.90 -29.13
CA PRO A 377 42.95 6.52 -27.74
C PRO A 377 41.51 6.08 -27.45
N GLN A 378 41.32 5.08 -26.59
CA GLN A 378 40.00 4.68 -26.11
C GLN A 378 39.49 5.56 -24.94
N GLN A 379 39.33 6.87 -25.16
CA GLN A 379 38.80 7.79 -24.15
C GLN A 379 37.27 7.76 -24.06
N GLY A 380 36.75 6.85 -23.23
CA GLY A 380 35.35 6.87 -22.81
C GLY A 380 35.05 8.09 -21.93
N LEU A 381 34.25 9.03 -22.43
CA LEU A 381 33.61 10.05 -21.61
C LEU A 381 32.74 9.36 -20.55
N PRO A 382 32.95 9.59 -19.23
CA PRO A 382 32.17 8.92 -18.19
C PRO A 382 30.70 9.35 -18.31
N SER A 383 29.83 8.42 -18.72
CA SER A 383 28.41 8.68 -18.84
C SER A 383 27.81 8.86 -17.44
N ASN A 384 27.15 9.99 -17.19
CA ASN A 384 26.49 10.29 -15.92
C ASN A 384 25.18 9.48 -15.70
N VAL A 385 25.14 8.26 -16.21
CA VAL A 385 23.99 7.36 -16.24
C VAL A 385 24.03 6.47 -15.01
N THR A 386 23.09 6.66 -14.09
CA THR A 386 22.96 5.84 -12.87
C THR A 386 22.00 4.67 -13.03
N THR A 387 21.41 4.46 -14.23
CA THR A 387 20.44 3.39 -14.49
C THR A 387 21.04 2.31 -15.40
N VAL A 388 21.02 1.06 -14.95
CA VAL A 388 21.29 -0.13 -15.79
C VAL A 388 19.98 -0.67 -16.34
N TYR A 389 19.93 -0.92 -17.64
CA TYR A 389 18.86 -1.65 -18.31
C TYR A 389 19.18 -3.14 -18.32
N LEU A 390 18.19 -3.97 -17.96
CA LEU A 390 18.21 -5.42 -18.18
C LEU A 390 17.16 -5.80 -19.22
N GLY A 391 17.60 -6.38 -20.34
CA GLY A 391 16.75 -7.03 -21.34
C GLY A 391 16.84 -8.55 -21.31
N GLY A 392 16.01 -9.22 -22.11
CA GLY A 392 16.04 -10.68 -22.28
C GLY A 392 15.38 -11.49 -21.14
N ILE A 393 14.59 -10.84 -20.29
CA ILE A 393 13.99 -11.49 -19.11
C ILE A 393 13.02 -12.62 -19.53
N PRO A 394 13.20 -13.87 -19.04
CA PRO A 394 12.36 -15.00 -19.44
C PRO A 394 10.86 -14.80 -19.24
N ALA A 395 10.06 -15.36 -20.14
CA ALA A 395 8.62 -15.40 -20.03
C ALA A 395 8.19 -16.21 -18.79
N GLY A 396 7.82 -15.51 -17.71
CA GLY A 396 7.42 -16.11 -16.44
C GLY A 396 8.46 -16.04 -15.32
N LEU A 397 9.67 -15.49 -15.56
CA LEU A 397 10.60 -15.15 -14.48
C LEU A 397 9.90 -14.18 -13.52
N ARG A 398 10.00 -14.41 -12.22
CA ARG A 398 9.42 -13.51 -11.21
C ARG A 398 10.40 -12.42 -10.81
N VAL A 399 9.86 -11.26 -10.43
CA VAL A 399 10.68 -10.16 -9.88
C VAL A 399 11.44 -10.57 -8.61
N SER A 400 10.95 -11.57 -7.87
CA SER A 400 11.67 -12.19 -6.74
C SER A 400 12.91 -12.96 -7.20
N GLU A 401 12.81 -13.75 -8.27
CA GLU A 401 13.93 -14.53 -8.83
C GLU A 401 15.03 -13.61 -9.36
N LEU A 402 14.65 -12.53 -10.07
CA LEU A 402 15.62 -11.50 -10.44
C LEU A 402 16.28 -10.87 -9.21
N LYS A 403 15.52 -10.49 -8.17
CA LYS A 403 16.09 -9.90 -6.95
C LYS A 403 17.03 -10.83 -6.19
N THR A 404 16.82 -12.15 -6.25
CA THR A 404 17.76 -13.15 -5.71
C THR A 404 19.06 -13.11 -6.51
N ALA A 405 18.99 -13.18 -7.84
CA ALA A 405 20.17 -13.13 -8.70
C ALA A 405 20.96 -11.80 -8.58
N LEU A 406 20.26 -10.66 -8.45
CA LEU A 406 20.88 -9.36 -8.18
C LEU A 406 21.61 -9.34 -6.82
N ARG A 407 21.08 -10.03 -5.80
CA ARG A 407 21.74 -10.17 -4.49
C ARG A 407 22.96 -11.08 -4.56
N GLU A 408 22.87 -12.21 -5.27
CA GLU A 408 23.97 -13.15 -5.49
C GLU A 408 25.12 -12.56 -6.33
N LYS A 409 24.83 -11.50 -7.09
CA LYS A 409 25.79 -10.69 -7.85
C LYS A 409 26.20 -9.39 -7.16
N GLU A 410 25.74 -9.16 -5.92
CA GLU A 410 25.94 -7.92 -5.12
C GLU A 410 25.44 -6.61 -5.78
N ALA A 411 24.83 -6.71 -6.96
CA ALA A 411 24.30 -5.64 -7.81
C ALA A 411 22.84 -5.27 -7.45
N LEU A 412 22.61 -4.85 -6.19
CA LEU A 412 21.29 -4.42 -5.72
C LEU A 412 21.07 -2.91 -5.94
N PRO A 413 20.11 -2.49 -6.79
CA PRO A 413 19.81 -1.07 -7.00
C PRO A 413 19.00 -0.46 -5.86
N LEU A 414 19.06 0.87 -5.75
CA LEU A 414 18.16 1.67 -4.91
C LEU A 414 16.70 1.53 -5.35
N ARG A 415 16.48 1.34 -6.66
CA ARG A 415 15.15 1.12 -7.24
C ARG A 415 15.19 0.12 -8.39
N LEU A 416 14.26 -0.82 -8.38
CA LEU A 416 14.04 -1.80 -9.45
C LEU A 416 12.67 -1.54 -10.10
N THR A 417 12.68 -1.02 -11.33
CA THR A 417 11.47 -0.82 -12.13
C THR A 417 11.24 -2.03 -13.04
N TRP A 418 10.39 -2.97 -12.59
CA TRP A 418 10.12 -4.23 -13.27
C TRP A 418 9.08 -4.09 -14.40
N GLN A 419 9.40 -4.59 -15.59
CA GLN A 419 8.50 -4.64 -16.75
C GLN A 419 8.54 -6.02 -17.42
N GLY A 420 8.33 -7.09 -16.64
CA GLY A 420 8.42 -8.48 -17.13
C GLY A 420 7.51 -8.82 -18.31
N ALA A 421 6.35 -8.16 -18.46
CA ALA A 421 5.48 -8.29 -19.64
C ALA A 421 6.06 -7.65 -20.93
N GLN A 422 7.19 -6.96 -20.81
CA GLN A 422 8.00 -6.38 -21.89
C GLN A 422 9.43 -6.97 -21.88
N HIS A 423 9.64 -8.09 -21.17
CA HIS A 423 10.91 -8.80 -21.06
C HIS A 423 12.11 -7.95 -20.61
N ARG A 424 11.86 -6.91 -19.79
CA ARG A 424 12.87 -5.95 -19.34
C ARG A 424 12.68 -5.43 -17.92
N ALA A 425 13.74 -4.88 -17.35
CA ALA A 425 13.73 -4.11 -16.11
C ALA A 425 14.74 -2.96 -16.18
N PHE A 426 14.59 -1.97 -15.29
CA PHE A 426 15.54 -0.87 -15.09
C PHE A 426 15.97 -0.86 -13.62
N LEU A 427 17.27 -0.71 -13.38
CA LEU A 427 17.93 -0.77 -12.08
C LEU A 427 18.59 0.60 -11.83
N ASP A 428 18.06 1.39 -10.89
CA ASP A 428 18.58 2.74 -10.60
C ASP A 428 19.50 2.70 -9.37
N TYR A 429 20.74 3.18 -9.55
CA TYR A 429 21.80 3.27 -8.53
C TYR A 429 22.01 4.72 -8.06
N GLY A 430 22.80 4.91 -7.00
CA GLY A 430 23.04 6.24 -6.41
C GLY A 430 23.92 7.14 -7.26
N ASP A 431 24.86 6.55 -7.99
CA ASP A 431 25.91 7.20 -8.75
C ASP A 431 26.32 6.34 -9.97
N PRO A 432 27.11 6.88 -10.93
CA PRO A 432 27.51 6.13 -12.12
C PRO A 432 28.47 4.97 -11.82
N GLN A 433 29.36 5.10 -10.83
CA GLN A 433 30.36 4.06 -10.51
C GLN A 433 29.68 2.79 -9.98
N ALA A 434 28.65 2.93 -9.15
CA ALA A 434 27.80 1.84 -8.71
C ALA A 434 26.98 1.23 -9.86
N ALA A 435 26.56 2.03 -10.85
CA ALA A 435 25.88 1.53 -12.05
C ALA A 435 26.84 0.76 -12.98
N ASP A 436 28.07 1.21 -13.14
CA ASP A 436 29.12 0.52 -13.92
C ASP A 436 29.51 -0.82 -13.28
N GLN A 437 29.79 -0.82 -11.97
CA GLN A 437 30.07 -2.05 -11.20
C GLN A 437 28.91 -3.07 -11.29
N ALA A 438 27.67 -2.60 -11.17
CA ALA A 438 26.50 -3.45 -11.33
C ALA A 438 26.31 -3.93 -12.77
N MET A 439 26.65 -3.12 -13.77
CA MET A 439 26.60 -3.52 -15.18
C MET A 439 27.60 -4.64 -15.45
N GLU A 440 28.84 -4.53 -14.98
CA GLU A 440 29.87 -5.58 -15.07
C GLU A 440 29.45 -6.87 -14.34
N ALA A 441 29.01 -6.78 -13.08
CA ALA A 441 28.61 -7.94 -12.28
C ALA A 441 27.45 -8.75 -12.89
N LEU A 442 26.61 -8.10 -13.71
CA LEU A 442 25.45 -8.67 -14.39
C LEU A 442 25.74 -9.10 -15.84
N GLN A 443 26.93 -8.85 -16.39
CA GLN A 443 27.33 -9.43 -17.67
C GLN A 443 27.34 -10.96 -17.59
N GLY A 444 26.82 -11.62 -18.64
CA GLY A 444 26.73 -13.08 -18.72
C GLY A 444 25.76 -13.73 -17.72
N LEU A 445 25.01 -12.97 -16.91
CA LEU A 445 24.00 -13.53 -16.02
C LEU A 445 22.91 -14.24 -16.84
N SER A 446 22.68 -15.52 -16.56
CA SER A 446 21.61 -16.31 -17.18
C SER A 446 20.65 -16.84 -16.12
N LEU A 447 19.34 -16.77 -16.42
CA LEU A 447 18.27 -17.24 -15.55
C LEU A 447 17.33 -18.15 -16.36
N ASN A 448 16.95 -19.28 -15.77
CA ASN A 448 16.15 -20.32 -16.43
C ASN A 448 16.68 -20.75 -17.82
N GLY A 449 18.01 -20.73 -18.00
CA GLY A 449 18.67 -21.09 -19.26
C GLY A 449 18.68 -20.01 -20.35
N GLN A 450 18.22 -18.79 -20.07
CA GLN A 450 18.33 -17.65 -21.00
C GLN A 450 19.27 -16.57 -20.43
N SER A 451 20.20 -16.08 -21.25
CA SER A 451 21.08 -14.97 -20.87
C SER A 451 20.32 -13.65 -20.84
N LEU A 452 20.51 -12.88 -19.78
CA LEU A 452 20.07 -11.49 -19.69
C LEU A 452 21.06 -10.58 -20.42
N HIS A 453 20.57 -9.42 -20.88
CA HIS A 453 21.38 -8.39 -21.53
C HIS A 453 21.44 -7.15 -20.64
N ALA A 454 22.57 -6.94 -19.96
CA ALA A 454 22.85 -5.71 -19.22
C ALA A 454 23.47 -4.65 -20.16
N GLU A 455 22.94 -3.42 -20.14
CA GLU A 455 23.60 -2.24 -20.69
C GLU A 455 23.28 -0.99 -19.86
N LEU A 456 24.15 0.01 -19.87
CA LEU A 456 23.82 1.33 -19.32
C LEU A 456 22.65 1.94 -20.11
N ALA A 457 21.66 2.49 -19.41
CA ALA A 457 20.46 3.02 -20.03
C ALA A 457 20.79 4.29 -20.85
N LYS A 458 20.70 4.18 -22.18
CA LYS A 458 20.99 5.26 -23.13
C LYS A 458 20.19 6.52 -22.77
N ASN A 459 20.93 7.62 -22.56
CA ASN A 459 20.51 8.87 -21.91
C ASN A 459 19.08 9.35 -22.29
N GLN A 460 18.13 9.32 -21.35
CA GLN A 460 16.78 9.88 -21.55
C GLN A 460 16.75 11.41 -21.42
N ARG A 461 17.48 12.12 -22.29
CA ARG A 461 17.29 13.56 -22.55
C ARG A 461 16.76 13.79 -23.96
N GLY A 462 15.43 13.75 -24.11
CA GLY A 462 14.77 14.01 -25.40
C GLY A 462 13.34 13.50 -25.51
N GLY A 463 12.45 13.86 -24.58
CA GLY A 463 11.09 13.28 -24.51
C GLY A 463 9.92 14.24 -24.24
N ARG A 464 10.13 15.41 -23.63
CA ARG A 464 9.07 16.43 -23.47
C ARG A 464 8.93 17.24 -24.75
N ARG A 465 8.04 16.83 -25.65
CA ARG A 465 7.47 17.75 -26.65
C ARG A 465 6.61 18.78 -25.91
N ALA A 466 7.11 20.00 -25.75
CA ALA A 466 6.27 21.14 -25.44
C ALA A 466 5.27 21.36 -26.59
N GLY A 467 4.01 21.66 -26.27
CA GLY A 467 3.04 22.09 -27.27
C GLY A 467 3.43 23.47 -27.84
N PRO A 468 3.12 23.77 -29.11
CA PRO A 468 3.49 25.04 -29.73
C PRO A 468 2.77 26.21 -29.05
N SER A 469 3.51 27.03 -28.32
CA SER A 469 3.00 28.27 -27.73
C SER A 469 2.64 29.28 -28.81
N ARG A 470 1.35 29.65 -28.90
CA ARG A 470 0.87 30.71 -29.80
C ARG A 470 1.21 32.10 -29.27
N SER A 471 2.49 32.47 -29.29
CA SER A 471 2.94 33.84 -29.02
C SER A 471 2.58 34.77 -30.18
N ARG A 472 1.46 35.50 -30.05
CA ARG A 472 1.21 36.70 -30.86
C ARG A 472 2.24 37.78 -30.48
N PRO A 473 2.90 38.44 -31.44
CA PRO A 473 3.68 39.64 -31.12
C PRO A 473 2.75 40.77 -30.65
N ARG A 474 3.17 41.51 -29.63
CA ARG A 474 2.64 42.83 -29.28
C ARG A 474 3.74 43.87 -29.46
N SER A 475 3.35 45.07 -29.86
CA SER A 475 4.23 46.20 -30.15
C SER A 475 4.85 46.81 -28.88
N ARG A 476 6.01 47.44 -29.06
CA ARG A 476 6.66 48.32 -28.07
C ARG A 476 5.86 49.62 -27.87
N PRO A 477 5.85 50.19 -26.65
CA PRO A 477 6.00 51.62 -26.43
C PRO A 477 7.49 52.01 -26.30
N VAL A 478 7.79 53.31 -26.45
CA VAL A 478 9.15 53.86 -26.42
C VAL A 478 9.52 54.36 -25.02
N SER A 479 10.79 54.22 -24.64
CA SER A 479 11.38 54.82 -23.45
C SER A 479 11.85 56.25 -23.72
N ASP A 480 11.61 57.19 -22.79
CA ASP A 480 12.37 58.44 -22.73
C ASP A 480 12.70 58.79 -21.26
N SER A 481 13.59 59.77 -21.04
CA SER A 481 14.37 59.85 -19.80
C SER A 481 14.72 61.28 -19.35
N LYS A 482 14.53 61.56 -18.04
CA LYS A 482 15.40 62.39 -17.15
C LYS A 482 14.75 62.62 -15.77
N ALA A 483 15.55 63.14 -14.84
CA ALA A 483 15.22 63.64 -13.49
C ALA A 483 15.93 65.02 -13.32
N PRO A 484 15.96 65.74 -12.16
CA PRO A 484 15.40 65.43 -10.82
C PRO A 484 14.75 66.63 -10.04
N SER A 485 14.38 66.37 -8.77
CA SER A 485 14.43 67.25 -7.56
C SER A 485 13.70 68.61 -7.42
N THR A 486 12.83 68.71 -6.40
CA THR A 486 12.66 69.78 -5.36
C THR A 486 11.52 69.33 -4.42
N GLU A 487 11.73 69.11 -3.11
CA GLU A 487 11.74 70.05 -1.95
C GLU A 487 10.34 70.51 -1.45
N ASP A 488 9.89 69.84 -0.36
CA ASP A 488 9.16 70.22 0.88
C ASP A 488 8.58 71.65 1.13
N PRO A 489 7.75 71.93 2.18
CA PRO A 489 6.91 71.08 3.07
C PRO A 489 5.43 71.55 3.16
N GLY A 490 4.57 70.91 3.98
CA GLY A 490 3.33 71.56 4.50
C GLY A 490 2.21 70.68 5.10
N GLU A 491 2.05 70.70 6.43
CA GLU A 491 0.88 70.25 7.21
C GLU A 491 -0.21 71.37 7.33
N PRO A 492 -1.40 71.20 7.96
CA PRO A 492 -1.81 70.17 8.92
C PRO A 492 -3.21 69.53 8.73
N GLN A 493 -3.56 68.70 9.72
CA GLN A 493 -4.79 67.92 9.94
C GLN A 493 -6.10 68.73 10.03
N LYS A 494 -7.23 68.02 9.96
CA LYS A 494 -8.43 68.31 10.75
C LYS A 494 -9.02 67.01 11.33
N GLU A 495 -9.35 67.05 12.61
CA GLU A 495 -10.30 66.15 13.25
C GLU A 495 -11.73 66.58 12.88
N GLU A 496 -12.68 65.66 12.88
CA GLU A 496 -14.09 65.98 13.14
C GLU A 496 -14.72 64.84 13.95
N ASP A 497 -15.32 65.23 15.07
CA ASP A 497 -15.87 64.36 16.12
C ASP A 497 -17.39 64.16 15.91
N LEU A 498 -18.04 63.42 16.81
CA LEU A 498 -19.49 63.10 16.84
C LEU A 498 -19.89 61.89 15.95
N GLN A 499 -20.74 60.96 16.39
CA GLN A 499 -21.55 60.91 17.63
C GLN A 499 -21.76 59.47 18.13
#